data_AF-A0A8W8KXV3-F1
#
_entry.id   AF-A0A8W8KXV3-F1
#
_cell.length_a   1.000
_cell.length_b   1.000
_cell.length_c   1.000
_cell.angle_alpha   90.00
_cell.angle_beta   90.00
_cell.angle_gamma   90.00
#
_symmetry.space_group_name_H-M   'P 1'
#
loop_
_entity.id
_entity.type
_entity.pdbx_description
1 polymer ?
#
loop_
_entity_poly.entity_id
_entity_poly.type
_entity_poly.pdbx_seq_one_letter_code
_entity_poly.pdbx_strand_id
1 'polypeptide(L)' 'DVKGDKHHQSLLLSGAVTKGDKDFPPEAVKSYHEKPLPTLDNRPPTKQHAIQQPR' A
#
# COMPACT_ATOMS: atom_id res chain seq x y z
N ASP A 1 0.95 37.02 17.43
CA ASP A 1 0.73 35.56 17.43
C ASP A 1 1.30 34.94 16.16
N VAL A 2 2.47 34.28 16.24
CA VAL A 2 3.01 33.54 15.10
C VAL A 2 2.39 32.16 15.12
N LYS A 3 1.43 31.91 14.21
CA LYS A 3 0.85 30.60 13.96
C LYS A 3 1.92 29.76 13.25
N GLY A 4 2.88 29.22 14.01
CA GLY A 4 3.93 28.37 13.48
C GLY A 4 3.33 27.12 12.82
N ASP A 5 3.74 26.84 11.60
CA ASP A 5 3.30 25.70 10.82
C ASP A 5 3.51 24.40 11.61
N LYS A 6 2.41 23.83 12.11
CA LYS A 6 2.40 22.63 12.96
C LYS A 6 2.83 21.35 12.21
N HIS A 7 3.08 21.46 10.91
CA HIS A 7 3.34 20.34 10.00
C HIS A 7 4.80 19.84 10.06
N HIS A 8 5.73 20.70 10.49
CA HIS A 8 7.17 20.37 10.53
C HIS A 8 7.73 20.09 11.93
N GLN A 9 6.86 19.83 12.91
CA GLN A 9 7.29 19.65 14.30
C GLN A 9 7.64 18.20 14.61
N SER A 10 8.77 18.01 15.29
CA SER A 10 9.15 16.73 15.86
C SER A 10 8.50 16.57 17.24
N LEU A 11 7.79 15.46 17.47
CA LEU A 11 7.06 15.23 18.71
C LEU A 11 7.22 13.77 19.17
N LEU A 12 7.29 13.55 20.48
CA LEU A 12 7.24 12.22 21.07
C LEU A 12 5.77 11.73 21.11
N LEU A 13 5.40 10.82 20.21
CA LEU A 13 4.10 10.12 20.23
C LEU A 13 4.32 8.67 20.68
N SER A 14 3.70 8.28 21.79
CA SER A 14 3.75 6.90 22.30
C SER A 14 5.17 6.31 22.38
N GLY A 15 6.16 7.12 22.76
CA GLY A 15 7.57 6.72 22.88
C GLY A 15 8.38 6.76 21.58
N ALA A 16 7.76 7.05 20.43
CA ALA A 16 8.44 7.26 19.16
C ALA A 16 8.62 8.76 18.88
N VAL A 17 9.82 9.16 18.44
CA VAL A 17 10.10 10.52 17.98
C VAL A 17 9.63 10.64 16.54
N THR A 18 8.54 11.36 16.30
CA THR A 18 8.07 11.70 14.96
C THR A 18 8.82 12.92 14.44
N LYS A 19 8.92 13.08 13.12
CA LYS A 19 9.60 14.19 12.44
C LYS A 19 8.65 15.00 11.56
N GLY A 20 7.34 14.89 11.80
CA GLY A 20 6.29 15.53 11.01
C GLY A 20 6.34 15.05 9.56
N ASP A 21 6.34 16.00 8.62
CA ASP A 21 6.34 15.72 7.18
C ASP A 21 7.49 14.82 6.69
N LYS A 22 8.62 14.78 7.42
CA LYS A 22 9.75 13.92 7.05
C LYS A 22 9.46 12.42 7.18
N ASP A 23 8.45 12.04 7.96
CA ASP A 23 8.04 10.64 8.10
C ASP A 23 7.11 10.19 6.95
N PHE A 24 6.62 11.12 6.13
CA PHE A 24 5.69 10.86 5.03
C PHE A 24 6.28 11.29 3.67
N PRO A 25 7.37 10.67 3.19
CA PRO A 25 7.89 10.97 1.87
C PRO A 25 6.85 10.63 0.79
N PRO A 26 6.87 11.32 -0.37
CA PRO A 26 5.92 11.07 -1.46
C PRO A 26 5.86 9.61 -1.91
N GLU A 27 6.96 8.87 -1.80
CA GLU A 27 7.02 7.43 -2.10
C GLU A 27 6.20 6.59 -1.13
N ALA A 28 6.26 6.89 0.17
CA ALA A 28 5.43 6.22 1.18
C ALA A 28 3.95 6.52 0.94
N VAL A 29 3.62 7.77 0.64
CA VAL A 29 2.25 8.17 0.28
C VAL A 29 1.79 7.41 -0.96
N LYS A 30 2.61 7.31 -2.01
CA LYS A 30 2.29 6.49 -3.20
C LYS A 30 2.05 5.03 -2.81
N SER A 31 2.97 4.41 -2.07
CA SER A 31 2.84 3.00 -1.67
C SER A 31 1.57 2.69 -0.86
N TYR A 32 1.08 3.65 -0.08
CA TYR A 32 -0.17 3.51 0.66
C TYR A 32 -1.40 3.47 -0.27
N HIS A 33 -1.35 4.22 -1.37
CA HIS A 33 -2.44 4.28 -2.36
C HIS A 33 -2.33 3.17 -3.43
N GLU A 34 -1.15 2.60 -3.64
CA GLU A 34 -0.96 1.45 -4.51
C GLU A 34 -1.49 0.18 -3.84
N LYS A 35 -2.50 -0.45 -4.46
CA LYS A 35 -3.02 -1.74 -3.97
C LYS A 35 -1.93 -2.81 -4.12
N PRO A 36 -1.66 -3.63 -3.09
CA PRO A 36 -0.68 -4.70 -3.20
C PRO A 36 -1.10 -5.68 -4.28
N LEU A 37 -0.12 -6.13 -5.07
CA LEU A 37 -0.35 -7.21 -6.03
C LEU A 37 -0.70 -8.49 -5.26
N PRO A 38 -1.70 -9.26 -5.72
CA PRO A 38 -1.99 -10.57 -5.15
C PRO A 38 -0.73 -11.44 -5.18
N THR A 39 -0.29 -11.93 -4.01
CA THR A 39 0.91 -12.78 -3.89
C THR A 39 0.65 -14.22 -4.35
N LEU A 40 -0.61 -14.63 -4.41
CA LEU A 40 -1.04 -15.94 -4.84
C LEU A 40 -1.94 -15.79 -6.07
N ASP A 41 -1.58 -16.49 -7.14
CA ASP A 41 -2.44 -16.62 -8.31
C ASP A 41 -3.56 -17.62 -7.99
N ASN A 42 -4.77 -17.12 -7.74
CA ASN A 42 -5.96 -17.93 -7.48
C ASN A 42 -6.59 -18.47 -8.77
N ARG A 43 -5.90 -18.41 -9.92
CA ARG A 43 -6.43 -18.92 -11.17
C ARG A 43 -6.63 -20.44 -11.06
N PRO A 44 -7.86 -20.95 -11.31
CA PRO A 44 -8.08 -22.38 -11.35
C PRO A 44 -7.25 -23.00 -12.49
N PRO A 45 -6.70 -24.21 -12.30
CA PRO A 45 -5.94 -24.88 -13.35
C PRO A 45 -6.82 -25.04 -14.60
N THR A 46 -6.29 -24.64 -15.75
CA THR A 46 -6.95 -24.82 -17.04
C THR A 46 -6.97 -26.30 -17.38
N LYS A 47 -8.00 -27.02 -16.91
CA LYS A 47 -8.28 -28.37 -17.36
C LYS A 47 -8.83 -28.28 -18.78
N GLN A 48 -8.16 -28.93 -19.73
CA GLN A 48 -8.70 -29.07 -21.08
C GLN A 48 -9.95 -29.96 -21.01
N HIS A 49 -11.12 -29.35 -21.21
CA HIS A 49 -12.36 -30.11 -21.35
C HIS A 49 -12.36 -30.74 -22.75
N ALA A 50 -12.03 -32.03 -22.83
CA ALA A 50 -12.20 -32.80 -24.06
C ALA A 50 -13.70 -33.00 -24.32
N ILE A 51 -14.30 -32.09 -25.08
CA ILE A 51 -15.70 -32.22 -25.49
C ILE A 51 -15.75 -33.28 -26.60
N GLN A 52 -16.36 -34.43 -26.31
CA GLN A 52 -16.53 -35.49 -27.29
C GLN A 52 -17.64 -35.13 -28.28
N GLN A 53 -17.26 -34.94 -29.55
CA GLN A 53 -18.21 -34.71 -30.65
C GLN A 53 -18.59 -36.07 -31.30
N PRO A 54 -19.87 -36.30 -31.65
CA PRO A 54 -20.29 -37.49 -32.39
C PRO A 54 -19.70 -37.50 -33.81
N ARG A 55 -19.42 -38.68 -34.35
CA ARG A 55 -19.04 -38.87 -35.76
C ARG A 55 -20.27 -39.07 -36.64
#